data_AF-A0AA39UWN8-F1
#
_entry.id   AF-A0AA39UWN8-F1
#
_cell.length_a   1.000
_cell.length_b   1.000
_cell.length_c   1.000
_cell.angle_alpha   90.00
_cell.angle_beta   90.00
_cell.angle_gamma   90.00
#
_symmetry.space_group_name_H-M   'P 1'
#
loop_
_entity.id
_entity.type
_entity.pdbx_description
1 polymer ?
#
loop_
_entity_poly.entity_id
_entity_poly.type
_entity_poly.pdbx_seq_one_letter_code
_entity_poly.pdbx_strand_id
1 'polypeptide(L)'
;MSVDTRYSFEEISKHLKELLWNAKPGQHTFSITLKGWDGRLGAALDSQVLLVTPNASVLFQPPMGPYSPKRPHLGCIRKAPIDIRFQPLYGLPLRSHFEELNTCSAITGPGLWSRLKFAQFRGACDLVLHDIEKGTWNKTHKSLIRTYQTYIEMFLERIEGLPLVFECLKVSVAETQRLVLELQAFMDYVSVYQPRMIGTSPRPPEDGQLAVRHLVGVFTMNHTVAQECFWAGIPVWLIYPLASAPTVRIDALDEIQEPVPPFVALSKSRLRV
;
A
#
# COMPACT_ATOMS: atom_id res chain seq x y z
N MET A 1 -11.28 36.01 -23.40
CA MET A 1 -10.28 35.62 -24.42
C MET A 1 -9.73 34.28 -24.01
N SER A 2 -10.01 33.24 -24.79
CA SER A 2 -9.63 31.85 -24.52
C SER A 2 -8.16 31.66 -24.88
N VAL A 3 -7.30 31.49 -23.89
CA VAL A 3 -5.91 31.08 -24.12
C VAL A 3 -5.91 29.55 -24.13
N ASP A 4 -6.03 29.00 -25.34
CA ASP A 4 -5.92 27.57 -25.63
C ASP A 4 -4.43 27.19 -25.63
N THR A 5 -3.81 27.15 -24.44
CA THR A 5 -2.45 26.63 -24.26
C THR A 5 -2.51 25.12 -24.07
N ARG A 6 -2.67 24.40 -25.17
CA ARG A 6 -2.42 22.95 -25.22
C ARG A 6 -0.91 22.73 -25.29
N TYR A 7 -0.27 22.71 -24.12
CA TYR A 7 1.11 22.25 -24.05
C TYR A 7 1.19 20.77 -24.45
N SER A 8 2.09 20.44 -25.36
CA SER A 8 2.38 19.05 -25.72
C SER A 8 3.29 18.39 -24.67
N PHE A 9 3.22 17.07 -24.54
CA PHE A 9 4.08 16.29 -23.62
C PHE A 9 5.57 16.59 -23.80
N GLU A 10 6.02 16.71 -25.04
CA GLU A 10 7.42 17.00 -25.37
C GLU A 10 7.83 18.43 -24.98
N GLU A 11 6.90 19.38 -24.96
CA GLU A 11 7.14 20.74 -24.46
C GLU A 11 7.18 20.78 -22.94
N ILE A 12 6.29 20.07 -22.25
CA ILE A 12 6.25 19.97 -20.77
C ILE A 12 7.46 19.20 -20.23
N SER A 13 7.87 18.11 -20.90
CA SER A 13 9.07 17.35 -20.55
C SER A 13 10.36 18.12 -20.81
N LYS A 14 10.38 19.06 -21.76
CA LYS A 14 11.51 19.97 -22.00
C LYS A 14 11.49 21.22 -21.10
N HIS A 15 10.30 21.66 -20.67
CA HIS A 15 10.08 22.82 -19.81
C HIS A 15 9.44 22.43 -18.48
N LEU A 16 9.99 21.43 -17.77
CA LEU A 16 9.54 21.10 -16.40
C LEU A 16 9.51 22.35 -15.51
N LYS A 17 10.39 23.33 -15.75
CA LYS A 17 10.41 24.62 -15.04
C LYS A 17 9.15 25.48 -15.22
N GLU A 18 8.35 25.27 -16.26
CA GLU A 18 7.08 25.99 -16.47
C GLU A 18 5.90 25.36 -15.72
N LEU A 19 5.97 24.08 -15.34
CA LEU A 19 5.02 23.44 -14.40
C LEU A 19 5.15 23.99 -12.98
N LEU A 20 6.29 24.59 -12.66
CA LEU A 20 6.56 25.27 -11.40
C LEU A 20 6.01 26.71 -11.42
N TRP A 21 4.69 26.92 -11.47
CA TRP A 21 4.17 28.27 -11.24
C TRP A 21 2.84 28.36 -10.48
N ASN A 22 2.97 28.56 -9.16
CA ASN A 22 2.35 29.64 -8.37
C ASN A 22 2.83 29.63 -6.90
N ALA A 23 4.02 29.09 -6.61
CA ALA A 23 4.69 29.46 -5.37
C ALA A 23 5.28 30.86 -5.60
N LYS A 24 4.55 31.93 -5.27
CA LYS A 24 5.17 33.27 -5.09
C LYS A 24 6.17 33.14 -3.94
N PRO A 25 7.50 33.10 -4.16
CA PRO A 25 8.43 33.07 -3.06
C PRO A 25 8.56 34.52 -2.59
N GLY A 26 7.93 34.86 -1.46
CA GLY A 26 8.19 36.14 -0.78
C GLY A 26 7.05 37.14 -0.63
N GLN A 27 5.77 36.77 -0.75
CA GLN A 27 4.66 37.69 -0.43
C GLN A 27 3.65 37.21 0.63
N HIS A 28 3.82 36.02 1.21
CA HIS A 28 3.05 35.60 2.38
C HIS A 28 3.96 34.99 3.44
N THR A 29 4.31 35.80 4.44
CA THR A 29 4.99 35.44 5.69
C THR A 29 4.10 34.63 6.64
N PHE A 30 3.28 33.72 6.11
CA PHE A 30 2.50 32.76 6.87
C PHE A 30 2.55 31.42 6.13
N SER A 31 2.99 30.38 6.84
CA SER A 31 2.93 28.98 6.44
C SER A 31 1.63 28.67 5.69
N ILE A 32 1.68 28.54 4.35
CA ILE A 32 0.50 28.18 3.55
C ILE A 32 0.25 26.69 3.80
N THR A 33 -0.71 26.38 4.66
CA THR A 33 -1.16 25.02 4.96
C THR A 33 -1.50 24.28 3.66
N LEU A 34 -0.69 23.28 3.31
CA LEU A 34 -0.96 22.39 2.17
C LEU A 34 -2.33 21.73 2.34
N LYS A 35 -3.09 21.69 1.24
CA LYS A 35 -4.35 20.93 1.16
C LYS A 35 -4.09 19.57 0.53
N GLY A 36 -5.02 18.64 0.69
CA GLY A 36 -4.88 17.28 0.18
C GLY A 36 -4.85 17.18 -1.35
N TRP A 37 -5.24 18.24 -2.06
CA TRP A 37 -5.19 18.33 -3.52
C TRP A 37 -4.04 19.19 -4.05
N ASP A 38 -3.20 19.74 -3.17
CA ASP A 38 -1.97 20.41 -3.59
C ASP A 38 -0.88 19.36 -3.86
N GLY A 39 0.04 19.67 -4.77
CA GLY A 39 1.21 18.84 -5.06
C GLY A 39 2.44 19.36 -4.34
N ARG A 40 2.87 18.71 -3.27
CA ARG A 40 4.23 18.93 -2.75
C ARG A 40 5.27 18.40 -3.74
N LEU A 41 4.97 17.23 -4.33
CA LEU A 41 5.72 16.65 -5.44
C LEU A 41 4.76 16.42 -6.62
N GLY A 42 5.25 16.60 -7.85
CA GLY A 42 4.51 16.30 -9.08
C GLY A 42 5.39 15.73 -10.19
N ALA A 43 4.79 14.95 -11.08
CA ALA A 43 5.43 14.43 -12.28
C ALA A 43 4.40 14.15 -13.37
N ALA A 44 4.78 14.40 -14.63
CA ALA A 44 4.01 13.87 -15.76
C ALA A 44 4.32 12.38 -15.90
N LEU A 45 3.29 11.54 -15.84
CA LEU A 45 3.43 10.09 -16.03
C LEU A 45 3.53 9.75 -17.53
N ASP A 46 2.73 10.42 -18.34
CA ASP A 46 2.71 10.32 -19.79
C ASP A 46 2.15 11.61 -20.40
N SER A 47 1.83 11.58 -21.70
CA SER A 47 1.29 12.73 -22.44
C SER A 47 -0.08 13.24 -21.98
N GLN A 48 -0.77 12.50 -21.11
CA GLN A 48 -2.13 12.76 -20.70
C GLN A 48 -2.30 12.81 -19.18
N VAL A 49 -1.35 12.29 -18.41
CA VAL A 49 -1.49 12.11 -16.96
C VAL A 49 -0.43 12.90 -16.19
N LEU A 50 -0.91 13.70 -15.24
CA LEU A 50 -0.13 14.33 -14.19
C LEU A 50 -0.38 13.60 -12.87
N LEU A 51 0.68 13.23 -12.19
CA LEU A 51 0.64 12.64 -10.86
C LEU A 51 1.16 13.67 -9.85
N VAL A 52 0.42 13.89 -8.76
CA VAL A 52 0.86 14.77 -7.67
C VAL A 52 0.63 14.13 -6.31
N THR A 53 1.38 14.54 -5.29
CA THR A 53 1.15 14.13 -3.91
C THR A 53 1.35 15.29 -2.93
N PRO A 54 0.42 15.51 -1.98
CA PRO A 54 0.56 16.54 -0.95
C PRO A 54 1.48 16.10 0.20
N ASN A 55 1.59 14.79 0.48
CA ASN A 55 2.14 14.28 1.74
C ASN A 55 3.10 13.10 1.60
N ALA A 56 3.18 12.43 0.44
CA ALA A 56 4.14 11.36 0.23
C ALA A 56 5.55 11.92 -0.05
N SER A 57 6.56 11.14 0.32
CA SER A 57 7.98 11.47 0.10
C SER A 57 8.49 11.14 -1.29
N VAL A 58 7.75 10.35 -2.06
CA VAL A 58 8.14 9.78 -3.34
C VAL A 58 6.90 9.67 -4.23
N LEU A 59 7.08 9.81 -5.54
CA LEU A 59 6.08 9.49 -6.56
C LEU A 59 6.27 8.04 -7.03
N PHE A 60 5.22 7.23 -6.98
CA PHE A 60 5.26 5.86 -7.49
C PHE A 60 4.46 5.73 -8.78
N GLN A 61 4.89 4.83 -9.66
CA GLN A 61 4.12 4.46 -10.83
C GLN A 61 2.82 3.76 -10.40
N PRO A 62 1.65 4.15 -10.92
CA PRO A 62 0.44 3.34 -10.81
C PRO A 62 0.68 1.94 -11.45
N PRO A 63 0.10 0.84 -10.95
CA PRO A 63 -1.09 0.77 -10.12
C PRO A 63 -0.80 0.03 -8.81
N MET A 64 -0.41 0.73 -7.74
CA MET A 64 -0.47 0.12 -6.39
C MET A 64 -1.92 -0.06 -5.87
N GLY A 65 -2.92 -0.03 -6.77
CA GLY A 65 -4.35 -0.10 -6.50
C GLY A 65 -5.01 1.28 -6.44
N PRO A 66 -6.04 1.58 -7.25
CA PRO A 66 -6.83 2.79 -7.07
C PRO A 66 -7.63 2.70 -5.77
N TYR A 67 -7.93 3.86 -5.18
CA TYR A 67 -8.81 3.96 -4.03
C TYR A 67 -10.14 3.24 -4.30
N SER A 68 -10.56 2.38 -3.38
CA SER A 68 -11.82 1.66 -3.44
C SER A 68 -12.70 2.04 -2.25
N PRO A 69 -13.84 2.71 -2.47
CA PRO A 69 -14.79 3.01 -1.39
C PRO A 69 -15.30 1.77 -0.66
N LYS A 70 -15.29 0.61 -1.33
CA LYS A 70 -15.70 -0.68 -0.73
C LYS A 70 -14.61 -1.29 0.15
N ARG A 71 -13.35 -0.90 -0.04
CA ARG A 71 -12.19 -1.41 0.70
C ARG A 71 -11.17 -0.27 0.95
N PRO A 72 -11.57 0.78 1.67
CA PRO A 72 -10.71 1.96 1.89
C PRO A 72 -9.48 1.62 2.75
N HIS A 73 -9.56 0.57 3.56
CA HIS A 73 -8.47 0.09 4.42
C HIS A 73 -7.27 -0.45 3.65
N LEU A 74 -7.38 -0.77 2.35
CA LEU A 74 -6.24 -1.30 1.58
C LEU A 74 -5.07 -0.32 1.50
N GLY A 75 -5.35 1.00 1.52
CA GLY A 75 -4.30 2.02 1.58
C GLY A 75 -3.52 2.04 2.89
N CYS A 76 -4.08 1.42 3.93
CA CYS A 76 -3.48 1.30 5.26
C CYS A 76 -2.65 0.02 5.43
N ILE A 77 -2.52 -0.80 4.39
CA ILE A 77 -1.62 -1.97 4.43
C ILE A 77 -0.19 -1.46 4.66
N ARG A 78 0.49 -2.10 5.61
CA ARG A 78 1.86 -1.77 5.95
C ARG A 78 2.80 -2.45 4.95
N LYS A 79 3.84 -1.74 4.53
CA LYS A 79 4.89 -2.23 3.61
C LYS A 79 6.03 -2.93 4.36
N ALA A 80 6.13 -2.67 5.67
CA ALA A 80 7.17 -3.20 6.53
C ALA A 80 6.62 -3.38 7.95
N PRO A 81 7.18 -4.32 8.74
CA PRO A 81 6.78 -4.49 10.12
C PRO A 81 7.23 -3.30 10.97
N ILE A 82 6.38 -2.88 11.91
CA ILE A 82 6.78 -1.92 12.95
C ILE A 82 7.62 -2.61 14.02
N ASP A 83 7.28 -3.87 14.29
CA ASP A 83 7.82 -4.68 15.37
C ASP A 83 8.36 -5.99 14.79
N ILE A 84 9.52 -6.42 15.27
CA ILE A 84 10.21 -7.63 14.85
C ILE A 84 9.33 -8.89 14.93
N ARG A 85 8.34 -8.90 15.83
CA ARG A 85 7.38 -10.00 15.97
C ARG A 85 6.52 -10.23 14.72
N PHE A 86 6.29 -9.17 13.93
CA PHE A 86 5.54 -9.27 12.67
C PHE A 86 6.43 -9.54 11.46
N GLN A 87 7.76 -9.57 11.61
CA GLN A 87 8.69 -9.83 10.51
C GLN A 87 8.35 -11.07 9.65
N PRO A 88 7.87 -12.20 10.21
CA PRO A 88 7.46 -13.36 9.41
C PRO A 88 6.35 -13.08 8.38
N LEU A 89 5.54 -12.03 8.58
CA LEU A 89 4.46 -11.65 7.65
C LEU A 89 4.96 -10.94 6.38
N TYR A 90 6.24 -10.57 6.32
CA TYR A 90 6.83 -9.76 5.25
C TYR A 90 7.92 -10.49 4.45
N GLY A 91 8.03 -11.81 4.62
CA GLY A 91 9.04 -12.62 3.93
C GLY A 91 8.44 -13.92 3.39
N LEU A 92 8.79 -14.28 2.15
CA LEU A 92 8.40 -15.56 1.60
C LEU A 92 9.21 -16.73 2.18
N PRO A 93 8.67 -17.97 2.11
CA PRO A 93 9.45 -19.18 2.35
C PRO A 93 10.68 -19.24 1.44
N LEU A 94 11.83 -19.56 2.03
CA LEU A 94 13.06 -19.84 1.30
C LEU A 94 13.18 -21.34 1.01
N ARG A 95 13.79 -21.68 -0.12
CA ARG A 95 14.01 -23.07 -0.52
C ARG A 95 14.87 -23.83 0.49
N SER A 96 15.80 -23.14 1.17
CA SER A 96 16.63 -23.69 2.25
C SER A 96 15.85 -24.12 3.50
N HIS A 97 14.59 -23.69 3.64
CA HIS A 97 13.72 -24.03 4.77
C HIS A 97 12.63 -25.03 4.37
N PHE A 98 12.73 -25.63 3.18
CA PHE A 98 11.75 -26.56 2.66
C PHE A 98 12.35 -27.97 2.64
N GLU A 99 11.64 -28.90 3.27
CA GLU A 99 12.09 -30.27 3.48
C GLU A 99 11.25 -31.21 2.62
N GLU A 100 11.83 -31.70 1.51
CA GLU A 100 11.17 -32.71 0.67
C GLU A 100 11.07 -34.04 1.41
N LEU A 101 9.87 -34.64 1.41
CA LEU A 101 9.59 -35.83 2.21
C LEU A 101 10.21 -37.11 1.67
N ASN A 102 10.42 -37.21 0.36
CA ASN A 102 11.01 -38.40 -0.24
C ASN A 102 11.80 -38.06 -1.51
N THR A 103 13.11 -37.91 -1.36
CA THR A 103 14.03 -37.70 -2.49
C THR A 103 14.31 -38.98 -3.28
N CYS A 104 13.92 -40.15 -2.75
CA CYS A 104 14.13 -41.46 -3.37
C CYS A 104 12.88 -41.99 -4.10
N SER A 105 11.77 -41.26 -4.09
CA SER A 105 10.53 -41.62 -4.79
C SER A 105 10.56 -41.15 -6.25
N ALA A 106 9.84 -41.84 -7.13
CA ALA A 106 9.58 -41.36 -8.49
C ALA A 106 8.79 -40.03 -8.52
N ILE A 107 8.12 -39.68 -7.42
CA ILE A 107 7.43 -38.40 -7.23
C ILE A 107 8.32 -37.49 -6.36
N THR A 108 9.06 -36.59 -7.00
CA THR A 108 9.87 -35.55 -6.34
C THR A 108 9.09 -34.25 -6.20
N GLY A 109 9.40 -33.43 -5.19
CA GLY A 109 8.89 -32.06 -5.08
C GLY A 109 7.96 -31.75 -3.90
N PRO A 110 7.05 -32.65 -3.46
CA PRO A 110 6.26 -32.42 -2.26
C PRO A 110 7.11 -32.47 -0.98
N GLY A 111 6.87 -31.51 -0.10
CA GLY A 111 7.61 -31.36 1.13
C GLY A 111 6.88 -30.51 2.14
N LEU A 112 7.50 -30.37 3.30
CA LEU A 112 6.99 -29.56 4.40
C LEU A 112 7.82 -28.29 4.54
N TRP A 113 7.20 -27.25 5.05
CA TRP A 113 7.94 -26.10 5.53
C TRP A 113 8.60 -26.44 6.86
N SER A 114 9.82 -25.95 7.09
CA SER A 114 10.53 -26.11 8.35
C SER A 114 9.63 -25.71 9.53
N ARG A 115 9.47 -26.62 10.49
CA ARG A 115 8.61 -26.43 11.67
C ARG A 115 8.91 -25.14 12.41
N LEU A 116 10.19 -24.78 12.54
CA LEU A 116 10.61 -23.54 13.19
C LEU A 116 10.10 -22.30 12.43
N LYS A 117 10.20 -22.30 11.10
CA LYS A 117 9.77 -21.18 10.27
C LYS A 117 8.26 -21.06 10.22
N PHE A 118 7.57 -22.18 10.13
CA PHE A 118 6.11 -22.21 10.25
C PHE A 118 5.64 -21.69 11.61
N ALA A 119 6.25 -22.14 12.72
CA ALA A 119 5.88 -21.67 14.06
C ALA A 119 6.08 -20.16 14.23
N GLN A 120 7.18 -19.61 13.69
CA GLN A 120 7.40 -18.15 13.65
C GLN A 120 6.31 -17.42 12.87
N PHE A 121 5.93 -17.98 11.72
CA PHE A 121 4.88 -17.43 10.87
C PHE A 121 3.50 -17.47 11.54
N ARG A 122 3.09 -18.64 12.06
CA ARG A 122 1.84 -18.81 12.80
C ARG A 122 1.79 -17.87 14.01
N GLY A 123 2.86 -17.78 14.80
CA GLY A 123 2.91 -16.88 15.95
C GLY A 123 2.71 -15.40 15.57
N ALA A 124 3.19 -14.96 14.39
CA ALA A 124 2.92 -13.61 13.90
C ALA A 124 1.46 -13.41 13.46
N CYS A 125 0.83 -14.43 12.86
CA CYS A 125 -0.60 -14.43 12.55
C CYS A 125 -1.44 -14.35 13.83
N ASP A 126 -1.11 -15.17 14.83
CA ASP A 126 -1.84 -15.27 16.10
C ASP A 126 -1.84 -13.93 16.86
N LEU A 127 -0.76 -13.15 16.78
CA LEU A 127 -0.71 -11.81 17.36
C LEU A 127 -1.79 -10.89 16.77
N VAL A 128 -1.96 -10.89 15.44
CA VAL A 128 -3.00 -10.09 14.78
C VAL A 128 -4.40 -10.63 15.10
N LEU A 129 -4.57 -11.95 15.10
CA LEU A 129 -5.84 -12.61 15.43
C LEU A 129 -6.27 -12.35 16.88
N HIS A 130 -5.33 -12.28 17.82
CA HIS A 130 -5.61 -11.96 19.20
C HIS A 130 -5.91 -10.47 19.41
N ASP A 131 -5.21 -9.58 18.70
CA ASP A 131 -5.47 -8.14 18.80
C ASP A 131 -6.83 -7.76 18.21
N ILE A 132 -7.28 -8.42 17.12
CA ILE A 132 -8.63 -8.21 16.58
C ILE A 132 -9.70 -8.67 17.57
N GLU A 133 -9.50 -9.76 18.32
CA GLU A 133 -10.48 -10.27 19.28
C GLU A 133 -10.74 -9.31 20.45
N LYS A 134 -9.72 -8.52 20.84
CA LYS A 134 -9.84 -7.52 21.89
C LYS A 134 -10.62 -6.27 21.48
N GLY A 135 -10.79 -6.04 20.18
CA GLY A 135 -11.44 -4.84 19.66
C GLY A 135 -12.97 -4.84 19.83
N THR A 136 -13.55 -3.63 19.89
CA THR A 136 -14.99 -3.43 19.93
C THR A 136 -15.55 -3.20 18.52
N TRP A 137 -16.25 -4.20 18.00
CA TRP A 137 -16.71 -4.22 16.60
C TRP A 137 -18.23 -4.20 16.46
N ASN A 138 -18.74 -3.47 15.48
CA ASN A 138 -20.15 -3.56 15.08
C ASN A 138 -20.46 -4.91 14.40
N LYS A 139 -21.75 -5.20 14.16
CA LYS A 139 -22.19 -6.49 13.60
C LYS A 139 -21.57 -6.78 12.23
N THR A 140 -21.50 -5.78 11.35
CA THR A 140 -20.94 -5.91 9.99
C THR A 140 -19.44 -6.21 10.05
N HIS A 141 -18.70 -5.50 10.89
CA HIS A 141 -17.27 -5.72 11.11
C HIS A 141 -17.01 -7.13 11.65
N LYS A 142 -17.79 -7.58 12.65
CA LYS A 142 -17.67 -8.94 13.20
C LYS A 142 -17.83 -10.02 12.14
N SER A 143 -18.77 -9.86 11.20
CA SER A 143 -18.96 -10.81 10.11
C SER A 143 -17.73 -10.88 9.20
N LEU A 144 -17.20 -9.72 8.80
CA LEU A 144 -16.01 -9.65 7.95
C LEU A 144 -14.79 -10.25 8.64
N ILE A 145 -14.55 -9.87 9.91
CA ILE A 145 -13.45 -10.38 10.74
C ILE A 145 -13.50 -11.91 10.80
N ARG A 146 -14.67 -12.50 11.10
CA ARG A 146 -14.83 -13.96 11.16
C ARG A 146 -14.46 -14.62 9.83
N THR A 147 -14.86 -14.03 8.70
CA THR A 147 -14.49 -14.52 7.38
C THR A 147 -12.97 -14.54 7.19
N TYR A 148 -12.26 -13.47 7.58
CA TYR A 148 -10.79 -13.44 7.55
C TYR A 148 -10.19 -14.50 8.46
N GLN A 149 -10.63 -14.59 9.72
CA GLN A 149 -10.14 -15.57 10.70
C GLN A 149 -10.27 -17.00 10.16
N THR A 150 -11.44 -17.36 9.62
CA THR A 150 -11.66 -18.69 9.01
C THR A 150 -10.72 -18.98 7.86
N TYR A 151 -10.52 -18.03 6.93
CA TYR A 151 -9.59 -18.25 5.81
C TYR A 151 -8.14 -18.33 6.27
N ILE A 152 -7.73 -17.50 7.22
CA ILE A 152 -6.37 -17.52 7.78
C ILE A 152 -6.09 -18.88 8.41
N GLU A 153 -6.97 -19.38 9.28
CA GLU A 153 -6.80 -20.69 9.92
C GLU A 153 -6.77 -21.83 8.90
N MET A 154 -7.67 -21.82 7.91
CA MET A 154 -7.68 -22.82 6.84
C MET A 154 -6.34 -22.86 6.08
N PHE A 155 -5.73 -21.70 5.79
CA PHE A 155 -4.42 -21.68 5.14
C PHE A 155 -3.30 -22.12 6.08
N LEU A 156 -3.33 -21.74 7.36
CA LEU A 156 -2.34 -22.17 8.34
C LEU A 156 -2.37 -23.69 8.54
N GLU A 157 -3.55 -24.27 8.69
CA GLU A 157 -3.75 -25.73 8.77
C GLU A 157 -3.24 -26.43 7.51
N ARG A 158 -3.51 -25.86 6.33
CA ARG A 158 -3.00 -26.39 5.06
C ARG A 158 -1.47 -26.37 4.98
N ILE A 159 -0.84 -25.26 5.39
CA ILE A 159 0.63 -25.10 5.37
C ILE A 159 1.30 -26.08 6.34
N GLU A 160 0.65 -26.35 7.48
CA GLU A 160 1.16 -27.24 8.52
C GLU A 160 0.99 -28.72 8.18
N GLY A 161 -0.21 -29.09 7.73
CA GLY A 161 -0.64 -30.48 7.65
C GLY A 161 -0.42 -31.16 6.30
N LEU A 162 -0.24 -30.38 5.22
CA LEU A 162 -0.17 -30.95 3.87
C LEU A 162 1.23 -30.81 3.26
N PRO A 163 1.80 -31.90 2.71
CA PRO A 163 2.97 -31.80 1.85
C PRO A 163 2.63 -31.00 0.59
N LEU A 164 3.31 -29.89 0.37
CA LEU A 164 3.10 -29.01 -0.77
C LEU A 164 4.33 -29.02 -1.66
N VAL A 165 4.15 -28.82 -2.97
CA VAL A 165 5.25 -28.38 -3.83
C VAL A 165 5.67 -26.97 -3.39
N PHE A 166 6.95 -26.65 -3.44
CA PHE A 166 7.49 -25.39 -2.92
C PHE A 166 6.79 -24.12 -3.45
N GLU A 167 6.39 -24.10 -4.72
CA GLU A 167 5.61 -22.97 -5.26
C GLU A 167 4.21 -22.88 -4.65
N CYS A 168 3.55 -24.01 -4.40
CA CYS A 168 2.26 -24.04 -3.69
C CYS A 168 2.40 -23.59 -2.23
N LEU A 169 3.51 -23.92 -1.56
CA LEU A 169 3.83 -23.40 -0.23
C LEU A 169 3.98 -21.87 -0.27
N LYS A 170 4.77 -21.34 -1.21
CA LYS A 170 4.94 -19.88 -1.38
C LYS A 170 3.61 -19.18 -1.61
N VAL A 171 2.76 -19.71 -2.48
CA VAL A 171 1.43 -19.15 -2.74
C VAL A 171 0.55 -19.19 -1.50
N SER A 172 0.54 -20.30 -0.77
CA SER A 172 -0.25 -20.43 0.47
C SER A 172 0.19 -19.42 1.52
N VAL A 173 1.51 -19.28 1.74
CA VAL A 173 2.07 -18.30 2.68
C VAL A 173 1.79 -16.87 2.24
N ALA A 174 1.96 -16.55 0.95
CA ALA A 174 1.65 -15.22 0.41
C ALA A 174 0.18 -14.85 0.60
N GLU A 175 -0.74 -15.81 0.40
CA GLU A 175 -2.16 -15.57 0.58
C GLU A 175 -2.53 -15.40 2.06
N THR A 176 -1.93 -16.18 2.97
CA THR A 176 -2.07 -15.95 4.41
C THR A 176 -1.53 -14.58 4.82
N GLN A 177 -0.36 -14.18 4.33
CA GLN A 177 0.23 -12.86 4.57
C GLN A 177 -0.72 -11.75 4.12
N ARG A 178 -1.24 -11.86 2.89
CA ARG A 178 -2.20 -10.90 2.34
C ARG A 178 -3.42 -10.76 3.24
N LEU A 179 -4.02 -11.87 3.67
CA LEU A 179 -5.21 -11.87 4.53
C LEU A 179 -4.93 -11.25 5.91
N VAL A 180 -3.81 -11.61 6.54
CA VAL A 180 -3.44 -11.11 7.88
C VAL A 180 -3.10 -9.62 7.83
N LEU A 181 -2.33 -9.18 6.84
CA LEU A 181 -1.97 -7.77 6.66
C LEU A 181 -3.19 -6.91 6.29
N GLU A 182 -4.12 -7.44 5.49
CA GLU A 182 -5.39 -6.77 5.19
C GLU A 182 -6.26 -6.65 6.45
N LEU A 183 -6.33 -7.69 7.27
CA LEU A 183 -7.06 -7.65 8.55
C LEU A 183 -6.47 -6.63 9.52
N GLN A 184 -5.13 -6.58 9.63
CA GLN A 184 -4.43 -5.56 10.43
C GLN A 184 -4.71 -4.15 9.90
N ALA A 185 -4.64 -3.95 8.58
CA ALA A 185 -4.94 -2.66 7.96
C ALA A 185 -6.40 -2.23 8.20
N PHE A 186 -7.34 -3.18 8.20
CA PHE A 186 -8.74 -2.95 8.54
C PHE A 186 -8.90 -2.44 9.99
N MET A 187 -8.20 -3.05 10.95
CA MET A 187 -8.20 -2.59 12.34
C MET A 187 -7.71 -1.15 12.47
N ASP A 188 -6.54 -0.88 11.89
CA ASP A 188 -5.91 0.44 11.92
C ASP A 188 -6.79 1.47 11.23
N TYR A 189 -7.44 1.10 10.12
CA TYR A 189 -8.38 1.95 9.42
C TYR A 189 -9.56 2.35 10.31
N VAL A 190 -10.27 1.39 10.91
CA VAL A 190 -11.46 1.69 11.72
C VAL A 190 -11.11 2.45 13.00
N SER A 191 -9.99 2.11 13.64
CA SER A 191 -9.62 2.66 14.96
C SER A 191 -8.85 3.98 14.89
N VAL A 192 -8.04 4.20 13.85
CA VAL A 192 -7.14 5.35 13.75
C VAL A 192 -7.46 6.21 12.55
N TYR A 193 -7.45 5.65 11.34
CA TYR A 193 -7.45 6.47 10.13
C TYR A 193 -8.82 7.02 9.77
N GLN A 194 -9.88 6.23 9.84
CA GLN A 194 -11.24 6.66 9.54
C GLN A 194 -11.69 7.80 10.46
N PRO A 195 -11.52 7.74 11.79
CA PRO A 195 -11.80 8.88 12.67
C PRO A 195 -11.06 10.17 12.27
N ARG A 196 -9.81 10.06 11.79
CA ARG A 196 -9.05 11.20 11.28
C ARG A 196 -9.58 11.72 9.95
N MET A 197 -9.97 10.83 9.03
CA MET A 197 -10.58 11.20 7.74
C MET A 197 -11.85 12.03 7.94
N ILE A 198 -12.71 11.65 8.90
CA ILE A 198 -13.98 12.34 9.17
C ILE A 198 -13.87 13.48 10.19
N GLY A 199 -12.66 13.76 10.69
CA GLY A 199 -12.39 14.85 11.63
C GLY A 199 -12.87 14.61 13.07
N THR A 200 -13.28 13.40 13.44
CA THR A 200 -13.66 13.07 14.83
C THR A 200 -12.47 12.85 15.74
N SER A 201 -11.29 12.56 15.17
CA SER A 201 -10.03 12.48 15.89
C SER A 201 -8.96 13.28 15.13
N PRO A 202 -8.38 14.35 15.71
CA PRO A 202 -7.35 15.10 15.03
C PRO A 202 -6.07 14.27 14.92
N ARG A 203 -5.30 14.53 13.86
CA ARG A 203 -3.95 13.98 13.75
C ARG A 203 -3.03 14.61 14.81
N PRO A 204 -2.22 13.82 15.53
CA PRO A 204 -1.28 14.35 16.51
C PRO A 204 -0.30 15.36 15.88
N PRO A 205 0.00 16.51 16.52
CA PRO A 205 0.89 17.53 15.97
C PRO A 205 2.29 17.01 15.61
N GLU A 206 2.82 16.06 16.38
CA GLU A 206 4.13 15.43 16.19
C GLU A 206 4.25 14.65 14.87
N ASP A 207 3.13 14.17 14.32
CA ASP A 207 3.12 13.46 13.05
C ASP A 207 3.35 14.40 11.85
N GLY A 208 3.16 15.72 12.04
CA GLY A 208 3.28 16.74 11.00
C GLY A 208 2.33 16.54 9.81
N GLN A 209 2.69 17.13 8.66
CA GLN A 209 1.91 17.06 7.41
C GLN A 209 2.29 15.88 6.51
N LEU A 210 3.43 15.23 6.76
CA LEU A 210 3.90 14.12 5.93
C LEU A 210 3.10 12.86 6.18
N ALA A 211 2.97 12.01 5.16
CA ALA A 211 2.30 10.74 5.29
C ALA A 211 3.11 9.74 6.13
N VAL A 212 2.42 8.75 6.69
CA VAL A 212 3.03 7.59 7.35
C VAL A 212 3.76 6.75 6.30
N ARG A 213 5.10 6.81 6.33
CA ARG A 213 5.97 6.27 5.25
C ARG A 213 5.80 4.79 4.97
N HIS A 214 5.44 4.00 5.99
CA HIS A 214 5.33 2.55 5.88
C HIS A 214 3.95 2.07 5.43
N LEU A 215 3.03 2.95 5.04
CA LEU A 215 1.76 2.55 4.41
C LEU A 215 1.91 2.42 2.88
N VAL A 216 1.10 1.56 2.28
CA VAL A 216 0.97 1.42 0.81
C VAL A 216 0.45 2.73 0.22
N GLY A 217 -0.54 3.35 0.85
CA GLY A 217 -1.18 4.56 0.35
C GLY A 217 -2.20 4.31 -0.75
N VAL A 218 -2.72 5.38 -1.35
CA VAL A 218 -3.82 5.31 -2.33
C VAL A 218 -3.60 6.22 -3.54
N PHE A 219 -4.00 5.74 -4.71
CA PHE A 219 -4.13 6.56 -5.91
C PHE A 219 -5.59 6.97 -6.09
N THR A 220 -5.87 8.24 -6.35
CA THR A 220 -7.25 8.73 -6.51
C THR A 220 -7.35 9.87 -7.53
N MET A 221 -8.48 9.97 -8.21
CA MET A 221 -8.87 11.16 -9.00
C MET A 221 -9.84 12.06 -8.20
N ASN A 222 -10.25 11.63 -7.01
CA ASN A 222 -11.24 12.33 -6.19
C ASN A 222 -10.55 13.20 -5.13
N HIS A 223 -10.72 14.52 -5.25
CA HIS A 223 -10.16 15.52 -4.33
C HIS A 223 -10.64 15.35 -2.88
N THR A 224 -11.87 14.89 -2.66
CA THR A 224 -12.40 14.66 -1.32
C THR A 224 -11.64 13.52 -0.65
N VAL A 225 -11.48 12.40 -1.35
CA VAL A 225 -10.70 11.25 -0.85
C VAL A 225 -9.26 11.66 -0.56
N ALA A 226 -8.66 12.44 -1.45
CA ALA A 226 -7.33 13.00 -1.24
C ALA A 226 -7.22 13.85 0.02
N GLN A 227 -8.19 14.73 0.27
CA GLN A 227 -8.24 15.55 1.47
C GLN A 227 -8.40 14.72 2.75
N GLU A 228 -9.28 13.72 2.71
CA GLU A 228 -9.50 12.80 3.83
C GLU A 228 -8.23 11.98 4.14
N CYS A 229 -7.60 11.39 3.12
CA CYS A 229 -6.34 10.65 3.28
C CYS A 229 -5.21 11.54 3.80
N PHE A 230 -5.15 12.79 3.32
CA PHE A 230 -4.20 13.78 3.82
C PHE A 230 -4.38 14.04 5.31
N TRP A 231 -5.62 14.27 5.77
CA TRP A 231 -5.92 14.45 7.19
C TRP A 231 -5.60 13.22 8.03
N ALA A 232 -5.84 12.03 7.48
CA ALA A 232 -5.52 10.77 8.15
C ALA A 232 -4.02 10.45 8.20
N GLY A 233 -3.20 11.12 7.38
CA GLY A 233 -1.78 10.80 7.22
C GLY A 233 -1.52 9.57 6.36
N ILE A 234 -2.51 9.13 5.58
CA ILE A 234 -2.35 8.08 4.58
C ILE A 234 -1.64 8.69 3.36
N PRO A 235 -0.58 8.05 2.81
CA PRO A 235 0.03 8.52 1.57
C PRO A 235 -1.01 8.55 0.45
N VAL A 236 -1.13 9.66 -0.25
CA VAL A 236 -2.08 9.81 -1.35
C VAL A 236 -1.41 10.40 -2.58
N TRP A 237 -1.70 9.82 -3.73
CA TRP A 237 -1.29 10.31 -5.04
C TRP A 237 -2.55 10.66 -5.86
N LEU A 238 -2.65 11.91 -6.28
CA LEU A 238 -3.74 12.39 -7.11
C LEU A 238 -3.36 12.27 -8.58
N ILE A 239 -4.30 11.72 -9.33
CA ILE A 239 -4.18 11.56 -10.77
C ILE A 239 -5.02 12.66 -11.42
N TYR A 240 -4.34 13.52 -12.20
CA TYR A 240 -4.95 14.59 -12.98
C TYR A 240 -4.77 14.34 -14.47
N PRO A 241 -5.70 14.82 -15.31
CA PRO A 241 -5.38 15.11 -16.70
C PRO A 241 -4.22 16.11 -16.76
N LEU A 242 -3.22 15.88 -17.61
CA LEU A 242 -2.06 16.77 -17.77
C LEU A 242 -2.48 18.19 -18.16
N ALA A 243 -3.58 18.33 -18.90
CA ALA A 243 -4.19 19.63 -19.23
C ALA A 243 -4.60 20.45 -18.00
N SER A 244 -4.79 19.82 -16.83
CA SER A 244 -5.10 20.50 -15.57
C SER A 244 -3.85 21.04 -14.87
N ALA A 245 -2.64 20.74 -15.33
CA ALA A 245 -1.40 21.16 -14.69
C ALA A 245 -1.31 22.67 -14.38
N PRO A 246 -1.77 23.60 -15.25
CA PRO A 246 -1.75 25.03 -14.93
C PRO A 246 -2.61 25.45 -13.73
N THR A 247 -3.53 24.58 -13.30
CA THR A 247 -4.46 24.84 -12.18
C THR A 247 -4.05 24.16 -10.87
N VAL A 248 -3.03 23.30 -10.90
CA VAL A 248 -2.58 22.53 -9.75
C VAL A 248 -1.30 23.16 -9.20
N ARG A 249 -1.28 23.48 -7.90
CA ARG A 249 -0.05 23.92 -7.24
C ARG A 249 0.92 22.74 -7.14
N ILE A 250 2.13 22.89 -7.68
CA ILE A 250 3.23 21.92 -7.56
C ILE A 250 4.45 22.63 -6.99
N ASP A 251 4.89 22.22 -5.80
CA ASP A 251 6.04 22.84 -5.11
C ASP A 251 7.37 22.34 -5.67
N ALA A 252 7.47 21.07 -6.03
CA ALA A 252 8.66 20.47 -6.64
C ALA A 252 8.30 19.35 -7.62
N LEU A 253 9.21 19.11 -8.57
CA LEU A 253 9.10 18.01 -9.52
C LEU A 253 10.05 16.90 -9.11
N ASP A 254 9.62 15.65 -9.28
CA ASP A 254 10.37 14.46 -8.88
C ASP A 254 10.23 13.35 -9.92
N GLU A 255 11.11 12.35 -9.86
CA GLU A 255 11.03 11.19 -10.75
C GLU A 255 10.01 10.17 -10.22
N ILE A 256 9.31 9.53 -11.16
CA ILE A 256 8.38 8.44 -10.85
C ILE A 256 9.20 7.17 -10.63
N GLN A 257 9.10 6.62 -9.43
CA GLN A 257 9.77 5.38 -9.07
C GLN A 257 8.87 4.18 -9.36
N GLU A 258 9.46 3.08 -9.84
CA GLU A 258 8.76 1.81 -9.82
C GLU A 258 8.52 1.38 -8.37
N PRO A 259 7.31 0.96 -8.01
CA PRO A 259 7.07 0.45 -6.68
C PRO A 259 7.92 -0.82 -6.50
N VAL A 260 8.78 -0.83 -5.48
CA VAL A 260 9.45 -2.06 -5.04
C VAL A 260 8.34 -3.05 -4.69
N PRO A 261 8.20 -4.18 -5.40
CA PRO A 261 7.05 -5.05 -5.22
C PRO A 261 6.97 -5.49 -3.76
N PRO A 262 5.88 -5.20 -3.03
CA PRO A 262 5.68 -5.81 -1.72
C PRO A 262 5.41 -7.32 -1.85
N PHE A 263 5.11 -7.79 -3.06
CA PHE A 263 4.82 -9.17 -3.37
C PHE A 263 5.52 -9.55 -4.66
N VAL A 264 6.62 -10.29 -4.51
CA VAL A 264 7.09 -11.36 -5.39
C VAL A 264 6.71 -11.17 -6.86
N ALA A 265 7.68 -10.71 -7.66
CA ALA A 265 7.70 -11.09 -9.06
C ALA A 265 7.71 -12.63 -9.10
N LEU A 266 6.57 -13.25 -9.43
CA LEU A 266 6.55 -14.64 -9.85
C LEU A 266 7.48 -14.68 -11.06
N SER A 267 8.69 -15.21 -10.91
CA SER A 267 9.61 -15.40 -12.02
C SER A 267 8.84 -16.08 -13.13
N LYS A 268 8.87 -15.52 -14.36
CA LYS A 268 8.23 -16.14 -15.53
C LYS A 268 8.56 -17.62 -15.52
N SER A 269 7.55 -18.45 -15.32
CA SER A 269 7.66 -19.90 -15.37
C SER A 269 8.31 -20.23 -16.70
N ARG A 270 9.56 -20.71 -16.70
CA ARG A 270 10.12 -21.40 -17.85
C ARG A 270 9.47 -22.77 -17.91
N LEU A 271 8.18 -22.80 -18.23
CA LEU A 271 7.57 -24.00 -18.79
C LEU A 271 8.19 -24.17 -20.17
N ARG A 272 9.32 -24.88 -20.22
CA ARG A 272 9.71 -25.58 -21.44
C ARG A 272 8.66 -26.67 -21.61
N VAL A 273 7.75 -26.44 -22.55
CA VAL A 273 6.94 -27.49 -23.19
C VAL A 273 7.90 -28.41 -23.93
#